data_AF-A0A921N0K5-F1
#
_entry.id   AF-A0A921N0K5-F1
#
_cell.length_a   1.000
_cell.length_b   1.000
_cell.length_c   1.000
_cell.angle_alpha   90.00
_cell.angle_beta   90.00
_cell.angle_gamma   90.00
#
_symmetry.space_group_name_H-M   'P 1'
#
loop_
_entity.id
_entity.type
_entity.pdbx_description
1 polymer ?
#
loop_
_entity_poly.entity_id
_entity_poly.type
_entity_poly.pdbx_seq_one_letter_code
_entity_poly.pdbx_strand_id
1 'polypeptide(L)'
;KINNIEFDINYFSEYGVKNFINKKEYFFLKEMKNPKVVYDRLGISKDIIRLSREKFKEGPDKLSKEDINLLKSNLYAKVEDLKVKEKFDSFEYEFLTNLYLKDIIVGYFIINNKWIPKDKKLFKILKDENIELFKLCKKVTETYEYKNLVDLYQYIFIQ
;
A
#
# COMPACT_ATOMS: atom_id res chain seq x y z
N LYS A 1 -20.51 22.41 5.67
CA LYS A 1 -19.44 23.21 6.29
C LYS A 1 -20.01 23.90 7.53
N ILE A 2 -19.32 23.84 8.66
CA ILE A 2 -19.65 24.64 9.86
C ILE A 2 -18.41 25.48 10.15
N ASN A 3 -18.54 26.80 10.23
CA ASN A 3 -17.41 27.73 10.44
C ASN A 3 -16.24 27.49 9.46
N ASN A 4 -16.53 27.32 8.17
CA ASN A 4 -15.54 26.99 7.12
C ASN A 4 -14.80 25.65 7.30
N ILE A 5 -15.16 24.83 8.29
CA ILE A 5 -14.65 23.46 8.43
C ILE A 5 -15.58 22.51 7.69
N GLU A 6 -14.98 21.68 6.84
CA GLU A 6 -15.66 20.63 6.09
C GLU A 6 -15.64 19.32 6.90
N PHE A 7 -16.79 18.66 6.97
CA PHE A 7 -16.95 17.43 7.73
C PHE A 7 -17.40 16.34 6.77
N ASP A 8 -16.77 15.18 6.88
CA ASP A 8 -17.22 13.95 6.26
C ASP A 8 -17.76 13.04 7.37
N ILE A 9 -19.07 12.75 7.32
CA ILE A 9 -19.77 11.93 8.31
C ILE A 9 -20.24 10.66 7.62
N ASN A 10 -19.73 9.54 8.09
CA ASN A 10 -20.06 8.22 7.57
C ASN A 10 -20.95 7.47 8.57
N TYR A 11 -22.04 6.87 8.07
CA TYR A 11 -22.96 6.07 8.86
C TYR A 11 -22.78 4.59 8.51
N PHE A 12 -22.59 3.77 9.52
CA PHE A 12 -22.42 2.32 9.37
C PHE A 12 -23.38 1.59 10.30
N SER A 13 -24.02 0.55 9.80
CA SER A 13 -24.77 -0.38 10.66
C SER A 13 -23.82 -1.22 11.50
N GLU A 14 -24.30 -1.75 12.63
CA GLU A 14 -23.49 -2.67 13.45
C GLU A 14 -22.99 -3.88 12.66
N TYR A 15 -23.84 -4.41 11.77
CA TYR A 15 -23.47 -5.49 10.86
C TYR A 15 -22.36 -5.06 9.89
N GLY A 16 -22.47 -3.86 9.32
CA GLY A 16 -21.44 -3.30 8.43
C GLY A 16 -20.10 -3.14 9.14
N VAL A 17 -20.10 -2.63 10.37
CA VAL A 17 -18.89 -2.51 11.21
C VAL A 17 -18.26 -3.87 11.46
N LYS A 18 -19.06 -4.88 11.88
CA LYS A 18 -18.56 -6.25 12.10
C LYS A 18 -17.96 -6.82 10.81
N ASN A 19 -18.63 -6.62 9.68
CA ASN A 19 -18.15 -7.08 8.39
C ASN A 19 -16.82 -6.42 7.99
N PHE A 20 -16.65 -5.10 8.17
CA PHE A 20 -15.39 -4.41 7.90
C PHE A 20 -14.24 -4.89 8.77
N ILE A 21 -14.49 -5.14 10.06
CA ILE A 21 -13.49 -5.67 10.98
C ILE A 21 -13.08 -7.09 10.56
N ASN A 22 -14.06 -7.95 10.26
CA ASN A 22 -13.82 -9.35 9.89
C ASN A 22 -13.09 -9.49 8.56
N LYS A 23 -13.44 -8.68 7.55
CA LYS A 23 -12.75 -8.60 6.26
C LYS A 23 -11.44 -7.80 6.31
N LYS A 24 -11.09 -7.29 7.49
CA LYS A 24 -9.91 -6.46 7.74
C LYS A 24 -9.76 -5.27 6.78
N GLU A 25 -10.86 -4.56 6.52
CA GLU A 25 -10.86 -3.40 5.64
C GLU A 25 -9.90 -2.30 6.15
N TYR A 26 -8.83 -2.04 5.40
CA TYR A 26 -7.73 -1.18 5.85
C TYR A 26 -8.21 0.22 6.27
N PHE A 27 -9.05 0.86 5.45
CA PHE A 27 -9.53 2.21 5.73
C PHE A 27 -10.27 2.26 7.07
N PHE A 28 -11.09 1.24 7.37
CA PHE A 28 -11.88 1.19 8.59
C PHE A 28 -10.98 0.92 9.80
N LEU A 29 -10.17 -0.14 9.74
CA LEU A 29 -9.28 -0.54 10.83
C LEU A 29 -8.29 0.57 11.20
N LYS A 30 -7.74 1.27 10.19
CA LYS A 30 -6.77 2.35 10.39
C LYS A 30 -7.35 3.51 11.19
N GLU A 31 -8.57 3.92 10.90
CA GLU A 31 -9.23 5.04 11.58
C GLU A 31 -9.81 4.60 12.93
N MET A 32 -10.29 3.36 13.04
CA MET A 32 -10.98 2.85 14.23
C MET A 32 -10.08 2.19 15.29
N LYS A 33 -8.78 1.99 15.02
CA LYS A 33 -7.84 1.46 16.04
C LYS A 33 -7.55 2.42 17.20
N ASN A 34 -7.74 3.72 16.99
CA ASN A 34 -7.50 4.78 17.99
C ASN A 34 -8.36 6.06 17.79
N PRO A 35 -9.69 5.97 17.69
CA PRO A 35 -10.55 7.12 17.51
C PRO A 35 -10.80 7.85 18.83
N LYS A 36 -11.20 9.11 18.73
CA LYS A 36 -11.81 9.84 19.84
C LYS A 36 -13.30 9.51 19.88
N VAL A 37 -13.77 8.90 20.97
CA VAL A 37 -15.20 8.64 21.19
C VAL A 37 -15.86 9.95 21.62
N VAL A 38 -16.87 10.39 20.86
CA VAL A 38 -17.64 11.61 21.15
C VAL A 38 -18.94 11.28 21.88
N TYR A 39 -19.56 10.13 21.57
CA TYR A 39 -20.79 9.67 22.18
C TYR A 39 -20.87 8.14 22.14
N ASP A 40 -21.22 7.51 23.27
CA ASP A 40 -21.43 6.06 23.36
C ASP A 40 -22.32 5.71 24.57
N ARG A 41 -23.63 5.62 24.34
CA ARG A 41 -24.59 5.31 25.40
C ARG A 41 -24.57 3.83 25.81
N LEU A 42 -24.26 2.93 24.88
CA LEU A 42 -24.34 1.48 25.07
C LEU A 42 -22.99 0.83 25.43
N GLY A 43 -21.90 1.59 25.38
CA GLY A 43 -20.55 1.10 25.70
C GLY A 43 -19.89 0.28 24.58
N ILE A 44 -20.49 0.23 23.39
CA ILE A 44 -20.04 -0.63 22.27
C ILE A 44 -18.73 -0.16 21.65
N SER A 45 -18.36 1.11 21.83
CA SER A 45 -17.16 1.68 21.21
C SER A 45 -15.88 0.99 21.67
N LYS A 46 -15.83 0.55 22.93
CA LYS A 46 -14.66 -0.12 23.51
C LYS A 46 -14.31 -1.40 22.75
N ASP A 47 -15.32 -2.21 22.43
CA ASP A 47 -15.13 -3.46 21.70
C ASP A 47 -14.75 -3.22 20.24
N ILE A 48 -15.40 -2.26 19.57
CA ILE A 48 -15.06 -1.89 18.18
C ILE A 48 -13.61 -1.43 18.08
N ILE A 49 -13.17 -0.56 19.01
CA ILE A 49 -11.79 -0.04 19.03
C ILE A 49 -10.79 -1.16 19.32
N ARG A 50 -11.09 -2.02 20.30
CA ARG A 50 -10.24 -3.16 20.66
C ARG A 50 -10.07 -4.11 19.48
N LEU A 51 -11.17 -4.58 18.89
CA LEU A 51 -11.16 -5.50 17.75
C LEU A 51 -10.46 -4.88 16.54
N SER A 52 -10.71 -3.60 16.26
CA SER A 52 -10.06 -2.90 15.15
C SER A 52 -8.55 -2.82 15.36
N ARG A 53 -8.09 -2.57 16.59
CA ARG A 53 -6.68 -2.53 16.94
C ARG A 53 -6.02 -3.90 16.84
N GLU A 54 -6.69 -4.95 17.31
CA GLU A 54 -6.23 -6.34 17.19
C GLU A 54 -6.07 -6.73 15.73
N LYS A 55 -7.13 -6.58 14.92
CA LYS A 55 -7.10 -6.88 13.47
C LYS A 55 -6.09 -6.04 12.69
N PHE A 56 -5.92 -4.77 13.04
CA PHE A 56 -4.90 -3.94 12.41
C PHE A 56 -3.47 -4.43 12.72
N LYS A 57 -3.23 -4.92 13.94
CA LYS A 57 -1.93 -5.48 14.35
C LYS A 57 -1.67 -6.85 13.71
N GLU A 58 -2.69 -7.67 13.49
CA GLU A 58 -2.58 -8.94 12.75
C GLU A 58 -2.05 -8.72 11.31
N GLY A 59 -2.32 -7.57 10.72
CA GLY A 59 -1.95 -7.25 9.34
C GLY A 59 -2.98 -7.74 8.32
N PRO A 60 -2.75 -7.47 7.02
CA PRO A 60 -3.61 -7.96 5.95
C PRO A 60 -3.62 -9.49 5.90
N ASP A 61 -4.56 -10.04 5.12
CA ASP A 61 -4.57 -11.47 4.85
C ASP A 61 -3.39 -11.84 3.95
N LYS A 62 -2.69 -12.92 4.32
CA LYS A 62 -1.52 -13.40 3.60
C LYS A 62 -1.95 -13.98 2.27
N LEU A 63 -1.29 -13.55 1.21
CA LEU A 63 -1.39 -14.19 -0.09
C LEU A 63 -0.77 -15.59 -0.06
N SER A 64 -1.30 -16.47 -0.89
CA SER A 64 -0.71 -17.79 -1.13
C SER A 64 0.67 -17.65 -1.77
N LYS A 65 1.49 -18.71 -1.72
CA LYS A 65 2.79 -18.71 -2.39
C LYS A 65 2.62 -18.58 -3.91
N GLU A 66 1.56 -19.19 -4.43
CA GLU A 66 1.16 -19.17 -5.82
C GLU A 66 0.82 -17.75 -6.28
N ASP A 67 0.03 -17.02 -5.49
CA ASP A 67 -0.32 -15.63 -5.79
C ASP A 67 0.90 -14.70 -5.71
N ILE A 68 1.79 -14.92 -4.73
CA ILE A 68 3.05 -14.18 -4.63
C ILE A 68 3.93 -14.44 -5.86
N ASN A 69 4.04 -15.70 -6.31
CA ASN A 69 4.81 -16.05 -7.50
C ASN A 69 4.19 -15.44 -8.76
N LEU A 70 2.86 -15.46 -8.88
CA LEU A 70 2.16 -14.80 -9.99
C LEU A 70 2.41 -13.29 -10.00
N LEU A 71 2.35 -12.63 -8.85
CA LEU A 71 2.69 -11.22 -8.70
C LEU A 71 4.14 -10.95 -9.16
N LYS A 72 5.09 -11.74 -8.67
CA LYS A 72 6.51 -11.62 -9.06
C LYS A 72 6.70 -11.74 -10.57
N SER A 73 6.11 -12.76 -11.19
CA SER A 73 6.22 -13.00 -12.63
C SER A 73 5.60 -11.87 -13.45
N ASN A 74 4.42 -11.38 -13.06
CA ASN A 74 3.73 -10.30 -13.75
C ASN A 74 4.51 -8.98 -13.67
N LEU A 75 5.07 -8.66 -12.49
CA LEU A 75 5.92 -7.48 -12.31
C LEU A 75 7.21 -7.58 -13.13
N TYR A 76 7.83 -8.76 -13.17
CA TYR A 76 9.04 -8.98 -13.97
C TYR A 76 8.77 -8.77 -15.46
N ALA A 77 7.69 -9.36 -15.98
CA ALA A 77 7.30 -9.19 -17.38
C ALA A 77 7.10 -7.71 -17.76
N LYS A 78 6.37 -6.94 -16.92
CA LYS A 78 6.21 -5.49 -17.10
C LYS A 78 7.54 -4.74 -17.15
N VAL A 79 8.48 -5.08 -16.26
CA VAL A 79 9.81 -4.44 -16.24
C VAL A 79 10.60 -4.81 -17.50
N GLU A 80 10.57 -6.08 -17.92
CA GLU A 80 11.26 -6.55 -19.14
C GLU A 80 10.75 -5.86 -20.41
N ASP A 81 9.47 -5.47 -20.47
CA ASP A 81 8.94 -4.73 -21.62
C ASP A 81 9.65 -3.38 -21.83
N LEU A 82 10.19 -2.76 -20.76
CA LEU A 82 10.96 -1.51 -20.82
C LEU A 82 12.43 -1.69 -21.22
N LYS A 83 12.87 -2.92 -21.47
CA LYS A 83 14.28 -3.21 -21.82
C LYS A 83 14.71 -2.56 -23.13
N VAL A 84 13.80 -2.47 -24.10
CA VAL A 84 14.05 -1.87 -25.42
C VAL A 84 13.44 -0.47 -25.42
N LYS A 85 14.20 0.50 -24.92
CA LYS A 85 13.74 1.89 -24.74
C LYS A 85 13.28 2.54 -26.05
N GLU A 86 13.88 2.14 -27.18
CA GLU A 86 13.59 2.66 -28.52
C GLU A 86 12.19 2.32 -29.03
N LYS A 87 11.47 1.41 -28.37
CA LYS A 87 10.07 1.09 -28.70
C LYS A 87 9.07 2.16 -28.21
N PHE A 88 9.52 3.09 -27.37
CA PHE A 88 8.66 4.03 -26.67
C PHE A 88 9.07 5.47 -26.97
N ASP A 89 8.09 6.36 -27.00
CA ASP A 89 8.37 7.78 -26.84
C ASP A 89 8.91 8.05 -25.43
N SER A 90 9.76 9.08 -25.28
CA SER A 90 10.40 9.39 -23.99
C SER A 90 9.39 9.59 -22.86
N PHE A 91 8.28 10.28 -23.13
CA PHE A 91 7.27 10.53 -22.12
C PHE A 91 6.51 9.26 -21.71
N GLU A 92 6.26 8.35 -22.66
CA GLU A 92 5.59 7.08 -22.42
C GLU A 92 6.48 6.17 -21.57
N TYR A 93 7.77 6.12 -21.91
CA TYR A 93 8.76 5.38 -21.16
C TYR A 93 8.86 5.84 -19.69
N GLU A 94 8.92 7.16 -19.45
CA GLU A 94 8.92 7.74 -18.10
C GLU A 94 7.63 7.44 -17.34
N PHE A 95 6.47 7.56 -18.01
CA PHE A 95 5.17 7.25 -17.43
C PHE A 95 5.08 5.79 -16.98
N LEU A 96 5.43 4.84 -17.87
CA LEU A 96 5.43 3.41 -17.55
C LEU A 96 6.44 3.08 -16.44
N THR A 97 7.62 3.69 -16.46
CA THR A 97 8.63 3.54 -15.40
C THR A 97 8.07 3.92 -14.04
N ASN A 98 7.35 5.04 -13.94
CA ASN A 98 6.69 5.46 -12.70
C ASN A 98 5.59 4.50 -12.26
N LEU A 99 4.79 3.99 -13.20
CA LEU A 99 3.74 3.02 -12.92
C LEU A 99 4.33 1.72 -12.35
N TYR A 100 5.38 1.20 -12.97
CA TYR A 100 6.01 -0.05 -12.54
C TYR A 100 6.81 0.13 -11.26
N LEU A 101 7.41 1.31 -11.03
CA LEU A 101 7.99 1.66 -9.74
C LEU A 101 6.95 1.59 -8.61
N LYS A 102 5.76 2.17 -8.81
CA LYS A 102 4.66 2.08 -7.85
C LYS A 102 4.29 0.62 -7.60
N ASP A 103 4.10 -0.16 -8.66
CA ASP A 103 3.70 -1.56 -8.57
C ASP A 103 4.74 -2.40 -7.80
N ILE A 104 6.04 -2.17 -8.02
CA ILE A 104 7.13 -2.83 -7.29
C ILE A 104 7.14 -2.44 -5.80
N ILE A 105 6.97 -1.16 -5.47
CA ILE A 105 6.89 -0.70 -4.07
C ILE A 105 5.67 -1.33 -3.37
N VAL A 106 4.52 -1.40 -4.04
CA VAL A 106 3.33 -2.08 -3.52
C VAL A 106 3.62 -3.57 -3.30
N GLY A 107 4.31 -4.21 -4.24
CA GLY A 107 4.76 -5.59 -4.12
C GLY A 107 5.64 -5.83 -2.89
N TYR A 108 6.52 -4.90 -2.52
CA TYR A 108 7.28 -4.96 -1.27
C TYR A 108 6.37 -5.03 -0.03
N PHE A 109 5.33 -4.19 0.06
CA PHE A 109 4.41 -4.24 1.19
C PHE A 109 3.63 -5.57 1.23
N ILE A 110 3.20 -6.04 0.05
CA ILE A 110 2.46 -7.31 -0.10
C ILE A 110 3.27 -8.50 0.42
N ILE A 111 4.49 -8.72 -0.10
CA ILE A 111 5.28 -9.91 0.25
C ILE A 111 5.73 -9.91 1.72
N ASN A 112 5.79 -8.74 2.34
CA ASN A 112 6.11 -8.56 3.76
C ASN A 112 4.86 -8.59 4.67
N ASN A 113 3.68 -8.91 4.12
CA ASN A 113 2.41 -8.93 4.84
C ASN A 113 2.12 -7.61 5.58
N LYS A 114 2.41 -6.48 4.93
CA LYS A 114 2.22 -5.12 5.46
C LYS A 114 1.02 -4.45 4.82
N TRP A 115 0.38 -3.56 5.57
CA TRP A 115 -0.65 -2.69 5.04
C TRP A 115 -0.10 -1.78 3.95
N ILE A 116 -0.73 -1.79 2.78
CA ILE A 116 -0.34 -0.91 1.67
C ILE A 116 -0.74 0.53 2.02
N PRO A 117 0.23 1.48 2.09
CA PRO A 117 -0.08 2.88 2.29
C PRO A 117 -0.91 3.48 1.14
N LYS A 118 -1.58 4.60 1.41
CA LYS A 118 -2.12 5.44 0.32
C LYS A 118 -0.97 5.87 -0.59
N ASP A 119 -1.19 5.93 -1.90
CA ASP A 119 -0.19 6.27 -2.92
C ASP A 119 0.72 7.45 -2.52
N LYS A 120 0.11 8.58 -2.14
CA LYS A 120 0.84 9.80 -1.72
C LYS A 120 1.73 9.66 -0.47
N LYS A 121 1.61 8.54 0.25
CA LYS A 121 2.39 8.23 1.47
C LYS A 121 3.37 7.08 1.26
N LEU A 122 3.39 6.42 0.08
CA LEU A 122 4.25 5.26 -0.19
C LEU A 122 5.72 5.58 0.12
N PHE A 123 6.29 6.61 -0.52
CA PHE A 123 7.68 7.00 -0.31
C PHE A 123 7.99 7.43 1.12
N LYS A 124 7.08 8.14 1.78
CA LYS A 124 7.27 8.57 3.18
C LYS A 124 7.43 7.36 4.09
N ILE A 125 6.51 6.41 3.99
CA ILE A 125 6.54 5.19 4.83
C ILE A 125 7.71 4.29 4.44
N LEU A 126 8.00 4.16 3.14
CA LEU A 126 9.14 3.39 2.66
C LEU A 126 10.46 3.93 3.22
N LYS A 127 10.63 5.26 3.26
CA LYS A 127 11.81 5.90 3.84
C LYS A 127 11.98 5.59 5.32
N ASP A 128 10.87 5.57 6.06
CA ASP A 128 10.87 5.29 7.50
C ASP A 128 11.13 3.79 7.79
N GLU A 129 10.70 2.88 6.90
CA GLU A 129 10.83 1.42 7.10
C GLU A 129 12.08 0.79 6.49
N ASN A 130 12.54 1.27 5.33
CA ASN A 130 13.71 0.75 4.63
C ASN A 130 14.37 1.87 3.79
N ILE A 131 15.38 2.50 4.39
CA ILE A 131 16.09 3.63 3.78
C ILE A 131 16.85 3.24 2.50
N GLU A 132 17.39 2.02 2.42
CA GLU A 132 18.12 1.55 1.24
C GLU A 132 17.16 1.32 0.06
N LEU A 133 16.01 0.68 0.32
CA LEU A 133 14.96 0.53 -0.68
C LEU A 133 14.43 1.87 -1.17
N PHE A 134 14.26 2.84 -0.26
CA PHE A 134 13.90 4.20 -0.61
C PHE A 134 14.94 4.86 -1.54
N LYS A 135 16.24 4.70 -1.27
CA LYS A 135 17.32 5.24 -2.13
C LYS A 135 17.26 4.62 -3.53
N LEU A 136 17.03 3.31 -3.65
CA LEU A 136 16.87 2.64 -4.95
C LEU A 136 15.68 3.21 -5.72
N CYS A 137 14.53 3.38 -5.07
CA CYS A 137 13.35 3.98 -5.70
C CYS A 137 13.63 5.43 -6.16
N LYS A 138 14.33 6.22 -5.34
CA LYS A 138 14.73 7.60 -5.69
C LYS A 138 15.59 7.63 -6.95
N LYS A 139 16.57 6.71 -7.05
CA LYS A 139 17.44 6.58 -8.23
C LYS A 139 16.63 6.29 -9.50
N VAL A 140 15.59 5.45 -9.42
CA VAL A 140 14.66 5.23 -10.54
C VAL A 140 14.00 6.53 -10.98
N THR A 141 13.46 7.33 -10.04
CA THR A 141 12.79 8.60 -10.38
C THR A 141 13.73 9.69 -10.91
N GLU A 142 15.04 9.60 -10.63
CA GLU A 142 16.04 10.57 -11.09
C GLU A 142 16.57 10.25 -12.48
N THR A 143 16.57 8.99 -12.88
CA THR A 143 17.27 8.51 -14.08
C THR A 143 16.34 7.89 -15.11
N TYR A 144 15.20 7.36 -14.67
CA TYR A 144 14.27 6.54 -15.45
C TYR A 144 14.90 5.31 -16.12
N GLU A 145 16.14 4.95 -15.79
CA GLU A 145 16.84 3.85 -16.44
C GLU A 145 16.24 2.49 -16.07
N TYR A 146 15.88 1.67 -17.07
CA TYR A 146 15.38 0.30 -16.91
C TYR A 146 16.22 -0.53 -15.94
N LYS A 147 17.55 -0.41 -16.00
CA LYS A 147 18.45 -1.15 -15.10
C LYS A 147 18.17 -0.86 -13.63
N ASN A 148 17.82 0.38 -13.27
CA ASN A 148 17.50 0.73 -11.89
C ASN A 148 16.16 0.11 -11.42
N LEU A 149 15.19 -0.08 -12.32
CA LEU A 149 13.96 -0.84 -12.03
C LEU A 149 14.26 -2.32 -11.82
N VAL A 150 15.14 -2.90 -12.64
CA VAL A 150 15.58 -4.30 -12.47
C VAL A 150 16.29 -4.47 -11.14
N ASP A 151 17.26 -3.61 -10.82
CA ASP A 151 18.00 -3.65 -9.55
C ASP A 151 17.03 -3.57 -8.35
N LEU A 152 16.03 -2.69 -8.43
CA LEU A 152 14.98 -2.55 -7.42
C LEU A 152 14.12 -3.82 -7.30
N TYR A 153 13.68 -4.38 -8.42
CA TYR A 153 12.90 -5.62 -8.45
C TYR A 153 13.69 -6.76 -7.81
N GLN A 154 14.95 -6.94 -8.20
CA GLN A 154 15.82 -8.00 -7.67
C GLN A 154 16.03 -7.83 -6.16
N TYR A 155 16.26 -6.59 -5.71
CA TYR A 155 16.41 -6.29 -4.28
C TYR A 155 15.17 -6.70 -3.47
N ILE A 156 13.95 -6.57 -4.00
CA ILE A 156 12.73 -6.93 -3.26
C ILE A 156 12.42 -8.42 -3.34
N PHE A 157 12.58 -9.05 -4.50
CA PHE A 157 11.96 -10.36 -4.77
C PHE A 157 12.92 -11.55 -4.88
N ILE A 158 14.23 -11.31 -5.03
CA ILE A 158 15.23 -12.36 -5.31
C ILE A 158 16.26 -12.54 -4.17
N GLN A 159 16.25 -11.70 -3.13
CA GLN A 159 17.09 -11.88 -1.94
C GLN A 159 17.02 -13.29 -1.35
#